data_AF-A0A417EH06-F1
#
_entry.id   AF-A0A417EH06-F1
#
_cell.length_a   1.000
_cell.length_b   1.000
_cell.length_c   1.000
_cell.angle_alpha   90.00
_cell.angle_beta   90.00
_cell.angle_gamma   90.00
#
_symmetry.space_group_name_H-M   'P 1'
#
loop_
_entity.id
_entity.type
_entity.pdbx_description
1 polymer ?
#
loop_
_entity_poly.entity_id
_entity_poly.type
_entity_poly.pdbx_seq_one_letter_code
_entity_poly.pdbx_strand_id
1 'polypeptide(L)'
;MQEGKIQGKRGINSAVLKNIAVVTMLIDHIGAVIMTRMLIRNGLYEAMVNQEAYTAWMGQNGGMYGIYMAMRIIGRLAFPIYCFLLVEGFQKTHNVKKYLGRMFLFALISEVLFDLAFSGKAWYPAYQNVFFTLLLGLLVIAGLHLVEQHFAGTTVGKTILRVGLNAVIILTGCVLALVLKTDYDFKGILAITVLYLFRNRKKAQMWAGVIIFLLMDSLEMFAALSFILIWFYNGTRGRQNKYFFYFFYPAHLLLLWLVCVAMGIAGIPAI
;
A
#
# COMPACT_ATOMS: atom_id res chain seq x y z
N MET A 1 42.88 -25.45 3.74
CA MET A 1 42.08 -24.21 3.85
C MET A 1 40.74 -24.45 3.18
N GLN A 2 39.66 -24.63 3.96
CA GLN A 2 38.30 -24.73 3.42
C GLN A 2 37.70 -23.32 3.37
N GLU A 3 37.55 -22.79 2.16
CA GLU A 3 36.71 -21.62 1.91
C GLU A 3 35.25 -22.04 2.12
N GLY A 4 34.69 -21.67 3.27
CA GLY A 4 33.26 -21.77 3.53
C GLY A 4 32.50 -20.83 2.59
N LYS A 5 32.04 -21.36 1.45
CA LYS A 5 31.05 -20.70 0.60
C LYS A 5 29.84 -20.34 1.47
N ILE A 6 29.64 -19.03 1.71
CA ILE A 6 28.39 -18.48 2.24
C ILE A 6 27.30 -18.85 1.23
N GLN A 7 26.61 -19.97 1.46
CA GLN A 7 25.44 -20.33 0.66
C GLN A 7 24.38 -19.26 0.90
N GLY A 8 24.26 -18.31 -0.02
CA GLY A 8 23.21 -17.31 0.01
C GLY A 8 21.86 -18.01 0.08
N LYS A 9 21.01 -17.63 1.04
CA LYS A 9 19.65 -18.17 1.16
C LYS A 9 18.95 -18.07 -0.19
N ARG A 10 18.58 -19.21 -0.79
CA ARG A 10 17.85 -19.26 -2.06
C ARG A 10 16.51 -18.50 -1.92
N GLY A 11 16.12 -17.73 -2.94
CA GLY A 11 14.87 -16.98 -2.98
C GLY A 11 15.03 -15.49 -3.28
N ILE A 12 13.92 -14.76 -3.22
CA ILE A 12 13.83 -13.32 -3.51
C ILE A 12 14.26 -12.53 -2.28
N ASN A 13 15.10 -11.50 -2.46
CA ASN A 13 15.51 -10.60 -1.38
C ASN A 13 14.63 -9.32 -1.33
N SER A 14 14.81 -8.51 -0.28
CA SER A 14 13.96 -7.34 -0.02
C SER A 14 14.12 -6.27 -1.11
N ALA A 15 15.32 -6.13 -1.69
CA ALA A 15 15.55 -5.20 -2.80
C ALA A 15 14.75 -5.59 -4.05
N VAL A 16 14.69 -6.88 -4.39
CA VAL A 16 13.90 -7.36 -5.53
C VAL A 16 12.40 -7.19 -5.28
N LEU A 17 11.90 -7.54 -4.09
CA LEU A 17 10.49 -7.29 -3.73
C LEU A 17 10.13 -5.80 -3.83
N LYS A 18 11.00 -4.91 -3.34
CA LYS A 18 10.79 -3.46 -3.45
C LYS A 18 10.76 -3.00 -4.90
N ASN A 19 11.66 -3.50 -5.75
CA ASN A 19 11.66 -3.13 -7.17
C ASN A 19 10.37 -3.58 -7.85
N ILE A 20 9.88 -4.79 -7.56
CA ILE A 20 8.59 -5.25 -8.08
C ILE A 20 7.47 -4.32 -7.61
N ALA A 21 7.40 -4.02 -6.31
CA ALA A 21 6.38 -3.13 -5.74
C ALA A 21 6.44 -1.70 -6.32
N VAL A 22 7.63 -1.19 -6.62
CA VAL A 22 7.85 0.10 -7.29
C VAL A 22 7.30 0.09 -8.71
N VAL A 23 7.60 -0.94 -9.48
CA VAL A 23 7.13 -1.07 -10.87
C VAL A 23 5.61 -1.25 -10.91
N THR A 24 5.06 -2.13 -10.07
CA THR A 24 3.60 -2.35 -10.03
C THR A 24 2.87 -1.09 -9.55
N MET A 25 3.38 -0.38 -8.55
CA MET A 25 2.84 0.92 -8.11
C MET A 25 2.84 1.97 -9.23
N LEU A 26 3.91 2.05 -10.03
CA LEU A 26 3.95 2.97 -11.16
C LEU A 26 2.86 2.65 -12.19
N ILE A 27 2.72 1.36 -12.53
CA ILE A 27 1.66 0.88 -13.43
C ILE A 27 0.28 1.24 -12.86
N ASP A 28 0.08 1.03 -11.55
CA ASP A 28 -1.14 1.37 -10.84
C ASP A 28 -1.51 2.84 -11.01
N HIS A 29 -0.55 3.73 -10.76
CA HIS A 29 -0.77 5.18 -10.81
C HIS A 29 -0.89 5.70 -12.23
N ILE A 30 -0.21 5.13 -13.24
CA ILE A 30 -0.52 5.48 -14.63
C ILE A 30 -1.99 5.15 -14.93
N GLY A 31 -2.48 4.00 -14.47
CA GLY A 31 -3.90 3.63 -14.57
C GLY A 31 -4.81 4.61 -13.82
N ALA A 32 -4.51 4.89 -12.55
CA ALA A 32 -5.33 5.74 -11.68
C ALA A 32 -5.37 7.21 -12.12
N VAL A 33 -4.23 7.73 -12.61
CA VAL A 33 -4.04 9.16 -12.88
C VAL A 33 -4.32 9.47 -14.34
N ILE A 34 -3.69 8.75 -15.27
CA ILE A 34 -3.76 9.08 -16.70
C ILE A 34 -4.97 8.40 -17.32
N MET A 35 -5.08 7.07 -17.19
CA MET A 35 -6.13 6.31 -17.87
C MET A 35 -7.52 6.72 -17.38
N THR A 36 -7.73 6.86 -16.07
CA THR A 36 -9.00 7.37 -15.51
C THR A 36 -9.42 8.68 -16.17
N ARG A 37 -8.51 9.66 -16.30
CA ARG A 37 -8.82 10.96 -16.91
C ARG A 37 -9.19 10.87 -18.37
N MET A 38 -8.52 10.03 -19.15
CA MET A 38 -8.92 9.88 -20.56
C MET A 38 -10.22 9.07 -20.71
N LEU A 39 -10.55 8.15 -19.79
CA LEU A 39 -11.87 7.50 -19.78
C LEU A 39 -12.97 8.53 -19.46
N ILE A 40 -12.75 9.39 -18.46
CA ILE A 40 -13.67 10.49 -18.12
C ILE A 40 -13.81 11.47 -19.29
N ARG A 41 -12.70 11.89 -19.91
CA ARG A 41 -12.70 12.76 -21.10
C ARG A 41 -13.50 12.16 -22.26
N ASN A 42 -13.46 10.83 -22.40
CA ASN A 42 -14.21 10.10 -23.41
C ASN A 42 -15.67 9.81 -22.99
N GLY A 43 -16.20 10.48 -21.95
CA GLY A 43 -17.61 10.40 -21.58
C GLY A 43 -17.98 9.25 -20.64
N LEU A 44 -17.04 8.66 -19.89
CA LEU A 44 -17.34 7.55 -18.96
C LEU A 44 -18.49 7.89 -18.01
N TYR A 45 -18.50 9.07 -17.38
CA TYR A 45 -19.56 9.43 -16.43
C TYR A 45 -20.92 9.63 -17.09
N GLU A 46 -20.95 10.18 -18.30
CA GLU A 46 -22.18 10.33 -19.09
C GLU A 46 -22.74 8.95 -19.49
N ALA A 47 -21.85 8.02 -19.81
CA ALA A 47 -22.21 6.64 -20.16
C ALA A 47 -22.75 5.85 -18.96
N MET A 48 -22.31 6.14 -17.73
CA MET A 48 -22.75 5.44 -16.51
C MET A 48 -24.17 5.80 -16.06
N VAL A 49 -24.84 6.74 -16.73
CA VAL A 49 -26.22 7.16 -16.37
C VAL A 49 -27.25 6.05 -16.61
N ASN A 50 -27.06 5.23 -17.64
CA ASN A 50 -27.93 4.09 -17.90
C ASN A 50 -27.18 2.95 -18.63
N GLN A 51 -27.77 1.76 -18.59
CA GLN A 51 -27.16 0.53 -19.10
C GLN A 51 -26.91 0.57 -20.63
N GLU A 52 -27.80 1.21 -21.39
CA GLU A 52 -27.69 1.30 -22.85
C GLU A 52 -26.52 2.19 -23.27
N ALA A 53 -26.43 3.39 -22.68
CA ALA A 53 -25.31 4.31 -22.89
C ALA A 53 -23.98 3.68 -22.47
N TYR A 54 -23.94 2.97 -21.34
CA TYR A 54 -22.74 2.25 -20.90
C TYR A 54 -22.33 1.17 -21.91
N THR A 55 -23.27 0.40 -22.43
CA THR A 55 -22.99 -0.67 -23.40
C THR A 55 -22.46 -0.09 -24.71
N ALA A 56 -23.06 0.99 -25.22
CA ALA A 56 -22.59 1.69 -26.40
C ALA A 56 -21.18 2.28 -26.20
N TRP A 57 -20.94 2.93 -25.05
CA TRP A 57 -19.64 3.48 -24.69
C TRP A 57 -18.57 2.40 -24.57
N MET A 58 -18.89 1.24 -23.96
CA MET A 58 -18.00 0.09 -23.87
C MET A 58 -17.68 -0.50 -25.25
N GLY A 59 -18.61 -0.46 -26.21
CA GLY A 59 -18.34 -0.86 -27.59
C GLY A 59 -17.25 0.00 -28.26
N GLN A 60 -17.18 1.28 -27.92
CA GLN A 60 -16.22 2.23 -28.50
C GLN A 60 -14.91 2.34 -27.68
N ASN A 61 -15.00 2.27 -26.35
CA ASN A 61 -13.88 2.52 -25.42
C ASN A 61 -13.40 1.26 -24.68
N GLY A 62 -13.96 0.08 -24.98
CA GLY A 62 -13.69 -1.16 -24.25
C GLY A 62 -12.22 -1.57 -24.23
N GLY A 63 -11.47 -1.31 -25.32
CA GLY A 63 -10.02 -1.53 -25.34
C GLY A 63 -9.28 -0.65 -24.32
N MET A 64 -9.64 0.63 -24.24
CA MET A 64 -9.06 1.57 -23.29
C MET A 64 -9.42 1.19 -21.85
N TYR A 65 -10.68 0.82 -21.61
CA TYR A 65 -11.15 0.34 -20.31
C TYR A 65 -10.43 -0.95 -19.89
N GLY A 66 -10.20 -1.88 -20.83
CA GLY A 66 -9.43 -3.11 -20.60
C GLY A 66 -7.98 -2.84 -20.19
N ILE A 67 -7.32 -1.88 -20.85
CA ILE A 67 -5.97 -1.44 -20.47
C ILE A 67 -5.98 -0.84 -19.05
N TYR A 68 -6.93 0.06 -18.76
CA TYR A 68 -7.12 0.60 -17.42
C TYR A 68 -7.25 -0.51 -16.37
N MET A 69 -8.15 -1.47 -16.58
CA MET A 69 -8.38 -2.58 -15.66
C MET A 69 -7.13 -3.43 -15.46
N ALA A 70 -6.41 -3.77 -16.53
CA ALA A 70 -5.17 -4.53 -16.43
C ALA A 70 -4.11 -3.79 -15.60
N MET A 71 -3.97 -2.48 -15.81
CA MET A 71 -3.03 -1.64 -15.05
C MET A 71 -3.40 -1.58 -13.56
N ARG A 72 -4.69 -1.41 -13.23
CA ARG A 72 -5.16 -1.43 -11.83
C ARG A 72 -4.89 -2.78 -11.18
N ILE A 73 -5.21 -3.90 -11.85
CA ILE A 73 -5.00 -5.27 -11.35
C ILE A 73 -3.52 -5.54 -11.07
N ILE A 74 -2.63 -5.23 -12.01
CA ILE A 74 -1.17 -5.35 -11.83
C ILE A 74 -0.71 -4.46 -10.67
N GLY A 75 -1.31 -3.28 -10.56
CA GLY A 75 -1.01 -2.30 -9.53
C GLY A 75 -1.30 -2.75 -8.11
N ARG A 76 -2.39 -3.50 -7.90
CA ARG A 76 -2.83 -3.99 -6.57
C ARG A 76 -1.76 -4.82 -5.86
N LEU A 77 -0.80 -5.41 -6.58
CA LEU A 77 0.30 -6.19 -6.00
C LEU A 77 1.23 -5.34 -5.12
N ALA A 78 1.31 -4.02 -5.34
CA ALA A 78 2.26 -3.15 -4.66
C ALA A 78 1.99 -3.06 -3.15
N PHE A 79 0.74 -2.80 -2.77
CA PHE A 79 0.39 -2.46 -1.39
C PHE A 79 0.65 -3.59 -0.37
N PRO A 80 0.25 -4.86 -0.61
CA PRO A 80 0.58 -5.94 0.32
C PRO A 80 2.09 -6.17 0.46
N ILE A 81 2.88 -5.96 -0.60
CA ILE A 81 4.34 -6.04 -0.55
C ILE A 81 4.88 -4.94 0.38
N TYR A 82 4.38 -3.70 0.26
CA TYR A 82 4.77 -2.62 1.17
C TYR A 82 4.34 -2.89 2.62
N CYS A 83 3.13 -3.40 2.85
CA CYS A 83 2.67 -3.79 4.20
C CYS A 83 3.57 -4.87 4.81
N PHE A 84 3.91 -5.91 4.04
CA PHE A 84 4.82 -6.96 4.48
C PHE A 84 6.22 -6.43 4.81
N LEU A 85 6.80 -5.62 3.92
CA LEU A 85 8.11 -5.00 4.11
C LEU A 85 8.13 -3.99 5.27
N LEU A 86 7.00 -3.33 5.55
CA LEU A 86 6.85 -2.45 6.70
C LEU A 86 6.93 -3.25 8.00
N VAL A 87 6.18 -4.34 8.11
CA VAL A 87 6.18 -5.25 9.27
C VAL A 87 7.56 -5.90 9.45
N GLU A 88 8.21 -6.29 8.36
CA GLU A 88 9.56 -6.84 8.37
C GLU A 88 10.60 -5.79 8.81
N GLY A 89 10.48 -4.57 8.28
CA GLY A 89 11.33 -3.44 8.62
C GLY A 89 11.18 -3.02 10.08
N PHE A 90 9.96 -3.09 10.63
CA PHE A 90 9.70 -2.84 12.04
C PHE A 90 10.43 -3.83 12.94
N GLN A 91 10.38 -5.13 12.64
CA GLN A 91 11.08 -6.16 13.43
C GLN A 91 12.61 -6.00 13.42
N LYS A 92 13.16 -5.41 12.35
CA LYS A 92 14.60 -5.22 12.16
C LYS A 92 15.08 -3.82 12.57
N THR A 93 14.19 -2.92 12.96
CA THR A 93 14.59 -1.54 13.30
C THR A 93 15.05 -1.46 14.75
N HIS A 94 16.20 -0.82 14.98
CA HIS A 94 16.64 -0.48 16.33
C HIS A 94 16.05 0.85 16.83
N ASN A 95 15.50 1.67 15.94
CA ASN A 95 14.97 2.99 16.31
C ASN A 95 13.65 3.26 15.57
N VAL A 96 12.55 2.91 16.24
CA VAL A 96 11.18 3.08 15.73
C VAL A 96 10.84 4.57 15.57
N LYS A 97 11.29 5.44 16.49
CA LYS A 97 11.03 6.90 16.43
C LYS A 97 11.60 7.52 15.15
N LYS A 98 12.85 7.20 14.80
CA LYS A 98 13.46 7.64 13.52
C LYS A 98 12.76 7.03 12.31
N TYR A 99 12.18 5.83 12.43
CA TYR A 99 11.42 5.22 11.34
C TYR A 99 10.10 5.97 11.09
N LEU A 100 9.33 6.21 12.16
CA LEU A 100 8.11 7.03 12.14
C LEU A 100 8.37 8.43 11.59
N GLY A 101 9.40 9.13 12.10
CA GLY A 101 9.72 10.48 11.65
C GLY A 101 10.06 10.57 10.15
N ARG A 102 10.79 9.58 9.61
CA ARG A 102 11.02 9.52 8.15
C ARG A 102 9.72 9.30 7.38
N MET A 103 8.87 8.40 7.85
CA MET A 103 7.62 8.09 7.16
C MET A 103 6.67 9.29 7.16
N PHE A 104 6.55 9.98 8.29
CA PHE A 104 5.78 11.21 8.40
C PHE A 104 6.31 12.32 7.48
N LEU A 105 7.64 12.52 7.44
CA LEU A 105 8.24 13.48 6.51
C LEU A 105 7.88 13.20 5.05
N PHE A 106 7.97 11.94 4.62
CA PHE A 106 7.62 11.58 3.24
C PHE A 106 6.12 11.62 2.97
N ALA A 107 5.27 11.38 3.98
CA ALA A 107 3.84 11.60 3.86
C ALA A 107 3.54 13.07 3.55
N LEU A 108 4.14 14.00 4.28
CA LEU A 108 3.95 15.44 4.06
C LEU A 108 4.50 15.90 2.69
N ILE A 109 5.71 15.48 2.32
CA ILE A 109 6.32 15.86 1.04
C ILE A 109 5.48 15.35 -0.13
N SER A 110 4.94 14.14 -0.01
CA SER A 110 4.21 13.52 -1.11
C SER A 110 2.77 13.99 -1.22
N GLU A 111 2.19 14.58 -0.17
CA GLU A 111 0.77 14.96 -0.12
C GLU A 111 0.42 15.96 -1.22
N VAL A 112 1.19 17.04 -1.36
CA VAL A 112 0.95 18.05 -2.40
C VAL A 112 1.03 17.43 -3.81
N LEU A 113 1.98 16.52 -4.02
CA LEU A 113 2.17 15.88 -5.33
C LEU A 113 1.10 14.83 -5.62
N PHE A 114 0.62 14.16 -4.57
CA PHE A 114 -0.50 13.23 -4.63
C PHE A 114 -1.79 13.96 -4.97
N ASP A 115 -2.09 15.06 -4.28
CA ASP A 115 -3.27 15.89 -4.54
C ASP A 115 -3.26 16.43 -5.97
N LEU A 116 -2.11 16.92 -6.45
CA LEU A 116 -1.96 17.37 -7.84
C LEU A 116 -2.25 16.22 -8.82
N ALA A 117 -1.62 15.07 -8.60
CA ALA A 117 -1.77 13.91 -9.49
C ALA A 117 -3.21 13.37 -9.51
N PHE A 118 -3.91 13.30 -8.38
CA PHE A 118 -5.23 12.68 -8.32
C PHE A 118 -6.38 13.67 -8.48
N SER A 119 -6.34 14.83 -7.81
CA SER A 119 -7.43 15.82 -7.84
C SER A 119 -7.23 16.95 -8.85
N GLY A 120 -6.00 17.16 -9.33
CA GLY A 120 -5.63 18.34 -10.11
C GLY A 120 -5.43 19.62 -9.28
N LYS A 121 -5.58 19.55 -7.96
CA LYS A 121 -5.41 20.66 -7.01
C LYS A 121 -4.17 20.45 -6.14
N ALA A 122 -3.51 21.53 -5.73
CA ALA A 122 -2.36 21.45 -4.83
C ALA A 122 -2.72 21.11 -3.36
N TRP A 123 -4.02 21.13 -3.04
CA TRP A 123 -4.54 20.85 -1.70
C TRP A 123 -5.93 20.22 -1.81
N TYR A 124 -6.05 18.97 -1.37
CA TYR A 124 -7.29 18.20 -1.39
C TYR A 124 -7.43 17.32 -0.12
N PRO A 125 -8.01 17.86 0.97
CA PRO A 125 -8.03 17.18 2.27
C PRO A 125 -9.00 15.99 2.34
N ALA A 126 -9.68 15.66 1.23
CA ALA A 126 -10.68 14.60 1.18
C ALA A 126 -10.10 13.23 0.79
N TYR A 127 -8.82 13.16 0.42
CA TYR A 127 -8.15 11.89 0.09
C TYR A 127 -6.65 12.02 0.35
N GLN A 128 -6.09 11.21 1.24
CA GLN A 128 -4.70 11.34 1.70
C GLN A 128 -3.84 10.18 1.21
N ASN A 129 -2.56 10.45 0.96
CA ASN A 129 -1.68 9.47 0.32
C ASN A 129 -1.37 8.21 1.18
N VAL A 130 -0.86 7.17 0.51
CA VAL A 130 -0.57 5.85 1.11
C VAL A 130 0.43 5.89 2.27
N PHE A 131 1.34 6.87 2.33
CA PHE A 131 2.27 6.98 3.46
C PHE A 131 1.55 7.29 4.77
N PHE A 132 0.41 8.00 4.75
CA PHE A 132 -0.40 8.19 5.95
C PHE A 132 -0.98 6.87 6.45
N THR A 133 -1.49 6.01 5.56
CA THR A 133 -1.93 4.65 5.93
C THR A 133 -0.78 3.85 6.55
N LEU A 134 0.38 3.83 5.90
CA LEU A 134 1.57 3.11 6.39
C LEU A 134 2.06 3.67 7.73
N LEU A 135 1.99 4.99 7.94
CA LEU A 135 2.37 5.66 9.18
C LEU A 135 1.47 5.23 10.33
N LEU A 136 0.15 5.29 10.14
CA LEU A 136 -0.83 4.84 11.11
C LEU A 136 -0.67 3.34 11.40
N GLY A 137 -0.47 2.52 10.37
CA GLY A 137 -0.19 1.09 10.54
C GLY A 137 1.09 0.83 11.35
N LEU A 138 2.16 1.61 11.10
CA LEU A 138 3.40 1.52 11.88
C LEU A 138 3.18 1.93 13.35
N LEU A 139 2.39 2.97 13.61
CA LEU A 139 2.02 3.38 14.98
C LEU A 139 1.22 2.29 15.69
N VAL A 140 0.25 1.67 15.00
CA VAL A 140 -0.54 0.57 15.54
C VAL A 140 0.36 -0.61 15.94
N ILE A 141 1.21 -1.10 15.04
CA ILE A 141 2.08 -2.24 15.36
C ILE A 141 3.14 -1.89 16.42
N ALA A 142 3.59 -0.63 16.47
CA ALA A 142 4.45 -0.15 17.54
C ALA A 142 3.74 -0.18 18.90
N GLY A 143 2.47 0.26 18.95
CA GLY A 143 1.62 0.15 20.14
C GLY A 143 1.43 -1.30 20.57
N LEU A 144 1.04 -2.19 19.65
CA LEU A 144 0.88 -3.62 19.92
C LEU A 144 2.16 -4.26 20.45
N HIS A 145 3.32 -3.85 19.93
CA HIS A 145 4.62 -4.31 20.40
C HIS A 145 4.93 -3.86 21.83
N LEU A 146 4.62 -2.61 22.19
CA LEU A 146 4.81 -2.10 23.54
C LEU A 146 3.92 -2.83 24.56
N VAL A 147 2.67 -3.11 24.19
CA VAL A 147 1.75 -3.91 25.03
C VAL A 147 2.31 -5.33 25.21
N GLU A 148 2.80 -5.95 24.14
CA GLU A 148 3.41 -7.28 24.20
C GLU A 148 4.63 -7.33 25.14
N GLN A 149 5.49 -6.29 25.14
CA GLN A 149 6.63 -6.21 26.04
C GLN A 149 6.24 -5.96 27.50
N HIS A 150 5.27 -5.07 27.74
CA HIS A 150 4.87 -4.68 29.10
C HIS A 150 4.06 -5.76 29.84
N PHE A 151 3.26 -6.53 29.10
CA PHE A 151 2.41 -7.59 29.65
C PHE A 151 2.97 -9.00 29.36
N ALA A 152 4.30 -9.15 29.37
CA ALA A 152 4.94 -10.45 29.26
C ALA A 152 4.67 -11.31 30.51
N GLY A 153 3.87 -12.37 30.37
CA GLY A 153 3.56 -13.33 31.44
C GLY A 153 2.10 -13.78 31.46
N THR A 154 1.84 -15.01 31.93
CA THR A 154 0.53 -15.68 31.86
C THR A 154 -0.22 -15.61 33.19
N THR A 155 -0.91 -14.50 33.43
CA THR A 155 -2.02 -14.44 34.40
C THR A 155 -3.29 -14.10 33.63
N VAL A 156 -4.41 -14.77 33.90
CA VAL A 156 -5.69 -14.57 33.18
C VAL A 156 -6.08 -13.09 33.10
N GLY A 157 -5.93 -12.34 34.20
CA GLY A 157 -6.20 -10.89 34.22
C GLY A 157 -5.29 -10.07 33.31
N LYS A 158 -3.99 -10.40 33.23
CA LYS A 158 -3.05 -9.74 32.31
C LYS A 158 -3.37 -10.06 30.85
N THR A 159 -3.84 -11.28 30.55
CA THR A 159 -4.26 -11.67 29.21
C THR A 159 -5.47 -10.88 28.75
N ILE A 160 -6.50 -10.74 29.59
CA ILE A 160 -7.71 -9.97 29.25
C ILE A 160 -7.36 -8.51 28.99
N LEU A 161 -6.54 -7.90 29.86
CA LEU A 161 -6.11 -6.51 29.70
C LEU A 161 -5.30 -6.31 28.41
N ARG A 162 -4.40 -7.24 28.09
CA ARG A 162 -3.61 -7.21 26.85
C ARG A 162 -4.51 -7.28 25.61
N VAL A 163 -5.49 -8.19 25.58
CA VAL A 163 -6.41 -8.32 24.46
C VAL A 163 -7.27 -7.06 24.31
N GLY A 164 -7.81 -6.54 25.42
CA GLY A 164 -8.59 -5.30 25.42
C GLY A 164 -7.79 -4.10 24.91
N LEU A 165 -6.57 -3.91 25.40
CA LEU A 165 -5.72 -2.80 24.98
C LEU A 165 -5.30 -2.91 23.50
N ASN A 166 -4.99 -4.12 23.03
CA ASN A 166 -4.72 -4.35 21.61
C ASN A 166 -5.94 -4.02 20.74
N ALA A 167 -7.14 -4.42 21.16
CA ALA A 167 -8.37 -4.10 20.44
C ALA A 167 -8.61 -2.59 20.37
N VAL A 168 -8.38 -1.86 21.46
CA VAL A 168 -8.48 -0.39 21.48
C VAL A 168 -7.47 0.25 20.53
N ILE A 169 -6.20 -0.16 20.57
CA ILE A 169 -5.15 0.38 19.69
C ILE A 169 -5.51 0.17 18.20
N ILE A 170 -5.97 -1.03 17.85
CA ILE A 170 -6.38 -1.36 16.47
C ILE A 170 -7.59 -0.52 16.07
N LEU A 171 -8.61 -0.46 16.93
CA LEU A 171 -9.83 0.31 16.65
C LEU A 171 -9.52 1.80 16.47
N THR A 172 -8.69 2.38 17.34
CA THR A 172 -8.24 3.78 17.20
C THR A 172 -7.50 3.98 15.88
N GLY A 173 -6.60 3.08 15.51
CA GLY A 173 -5.90 3.15 14.21
C GLY A 173 -6.86 3.12 13.03
N CYS A 174 -7.84 2.22 13.05
CA CYS A 174 -8.88 2.11 12.01
C CYS A 174 -9.74 3.38 11.92
N VAL A 175 -10.22 3.90 13.05
CA VAL A 175 -11.02 5.13 13.11
C VAL A 175 -10.21 6.33 12.60
N LEU A 176 -8.95 6.47 13.02
CA LEU A 176 -8.09 7.54 12.53
C LEU A 176 -7.87 7.44 11.01
N ALA A 177 -7.63 6.25 10.48
CA ALA A 177 -7.42 6.06 9.04
C ALA A 177 -8.68 6.40 8.22
N LEU A 178 -9.87 6.09 8.76
CA LEU A 178 -11.16 6.49 8.17
C LEU A 178 -11.40 7.99 8.22
N VAL A 179 -11.21 8.61 9.39
CA VAL A 179 -11.42 10.06 9.59
C VAL A 179 -10.46 10.89 8.75
N LEU A 180 -9.20 10.44 8.67
CA LEU A 180 -8.18 11.08 7.84
C LEU A 180 -8.29 10.71 6.35
N LYS A 181 -9.21 9.82 5.95
CA LYS A 181 -9.45 9.43 4.55
C LYS A 181 -8.17 9.00 3.81
N THR A 182 -7.37 8.18 4.47
CA THR A 182 -6.12 7.67 3.88
C THR A 182 -6.41 6.66 2.77
N ASP A 183 -5.49 6.51 1.82
CA ASP A 183 -5.61 5.69 0.60
C ASP A 183 -6.28 4.31 0.77
N TYR A 184 -5.89 3.57 1.81
CA TYR A 184 -6.46 2.25 2.13
C TYR A 184 -7.25 2.22 3.44
N ASP A 185 -7.66 3.37 3.98
CA ASP A 185 -8.50 3.51 5.16
C ASP A 185 -8.19 2.51 6.31
N PHE A 186 -9.21 1.99 6.98
CA PHE A 186 -9.09 0.94 7.99
C PHE A 186 -8.58 -0.39 7.40
N LYS A 187 -8.86 -0.69 6.12
CA LYS A 187 -8.46 -1.92 5.44
C LYS A 187 -6.94 -2.10 5.48
N GLY A 188 -6.21 -1.03 5.23
CA GLY A 188 -4.75 -1.00 5.30
C GLY A 188 -4.24 -1.26 6.72
N ILE A 189 -4.89 -0.69 7.74
CA ILE A 189 -4.54 -0.92 9.14
C ILE A 189 -4.73 -2.38 9.53
N LEU A 190 -5.86 -2.99 9.12
CA LEU A 190 -6.13 -4.40 9.36
C LEU A 190 -5.11 -5.30 8.65
N ALA A 191 -4.79 -5.02 7.39
CA ALA A 191 -3.80 -5.78 6.64
C ALA A 191 -2.42 -5.76 7.33
N ILE A 192 -1.92 -4.58 7.72
CA ILE A 192 -0.64 -4.44 8.43
C ILE A 192 -0.69 -5.17 9.78
N THR A 193 -1.79 -5.03 10.51
CA THR A 193 -1.98 -5.66 11.82
C THR A 193 -1.96 -7.18 11.71
N VAL A 194 -2.71 -7.77 10.78
CA VAL A 194 -2.75 -9.23 10.56
C VAL A 194 -1.36 -9.75 10.21
N LEU A 195 -0.66 -9.09 9.28
CA LEU A 195 0.70 -9.46 8.92
C LEU A 195 1.67 -9.38 10.11
N TYR A 196 1.48 -8.40 11.01
CA TYR A 196 2.27 -8.27 12.23
C TYR A 196 1.95 -9.33 13.28
N LEU A 197 0.68 -9.67 13.50
CA LEU A 197 0.28 -10.68 14.49
C LEU A 197 0.83 -12.07 14.13
N PHE A 198 0.83 -12.42 12.84
CA PHE A 198 1.35 -13.70 12.37
C PHE A 198 2.83 -13.70 11.99
N ARG A 199 3.57 -12.61 12.26
CA ARG A 199 4.97 -12.41 11.82
C ARG A 199 5.95 -13.54 12.17
N ASN A 200 5.70 -14.25 13.27
CA ASN A 200 6.56 -15.34 13.74
C ASN A 200 6.26 -16.69 13.06
N ARG A 201 5.16 -16.79 12.30
CA ARG A 201 4.72 -18.03 11.64
C ARG A 201 4.49 -17.77 10.15
N LYS A 202 5.54 -17.92 9.34
CA LYS A 202 5.52 -17.62 7.88
C LYS A 202 4.27 -18.15 7.19
N LYS A 203 3.95 -19.44 7.31
CA LYS A 203 2.76 -20.03 6.65
C LYS A 203 1.46 -19.34 7.06
N ALA A 204 1.26 -19.11 8.36
CA ALA A 204 0.06 -18.44 8.87
C ALA A 204 -0.01 -16.98 8.42
N GLN A 205 1.13 -16.28 8.37
CA GLN A 205 1.21 -14.90 7.87
C GLN A 205 0.78 -14.80 6.40
N MET A 206 1.20 -15.76 5.57
CA MET A 206 0.84 -15.78 4.15
C MET A 206 -0.65 -16.05 3.96
N TRP A 207 -1.21 -17.06 4.63
CA TRP A 207 -2.64 -17.36 4.55
C TRP A 207 -3.51 -16.23 5.10
N ALA A 208 -3.15 -15.66 6.25
CA ALA A 208 -3.89 -14.55 6.83
C ALA A 208 -3.84 -13.31 5.92
N GLY A 209 -2.70 -13.07 5.26
CA GLY A 209 -2.55 -12.06 4.23
C GLY A 209 -3.42 -12.29 3.00
N VAL A 210 -3.44 -13.51 2.46
CA VAL A 210 -4.33 -13.86 1.33
C VAL A 210 -5.79 -13.64 1.72
N ILE A 211 -6.22 -14.15 2.88
CA ILE A 211 -7.60 -14.05 3.35
C ILE A 211 -8.02 -12.59 3.50
N ILE A 212 -7.22 -11.74 4.16
CA ILE A 212 -7.63 -10.36 4.39
C ILE A 212 -7.82 -9.58 3.08
N PHE A 213 -6.97 -9.80 2.07
CA PHE A 213 -7.11 -9.12 0.77
C PHE A 213 -8.25 -9.68 -0.09
N LEU A 214 -8.56 -10.98 0.01
CA LEU A 214 -9.74 -11.56 -0.64
C LEU A 214 -11.06 -11.03 -0.07
N LEU A 215 -11.06 -10.60 1.20
CA LEU A 215 -12.26 -10.11 1.90
C LEU A 215 -12.46 -8.58 1.82
N MET A 216 -11.57 -7.83 1.14
CA MET A 216 -11.67 -6.37 1.03
C MET A 216 -12.72 -5.94 -0.01
N ASP A 217 -12.33 -5.74 -1.26
CA ASP A 217 -13.24 -5.43 -2.37
C ASP A 217 -12.78 -6.14 -3.66
N SER A 218 -13.54 -5.92 -4.74
CA SER A 218 -13.42 -6.69 -5.98
C SER A 218 -12.10 -6.50 -6.72
N LEU A 219 -11.46 -5.34 -6.63
CA LEU A 219 -10.13 -5.13 -7.20
C LEU A 219 -9.03 -5.59 -6.24
N GLU A 220 -9.21 -5.35 -4.95
CA GLU A 220 -8.27 -5.66 -3.88
C GLU A 220 -8.02 -7.18 -3.76
N MET A 221 -8.96 -8.03 -4.19
CA MET A 221 -8.74 -9.48 -4.22
C MET A 221 -7.53 -9.88 -5.08
N PHE A 222 -7.23 -9.13 -6.15
CA PHE A 222 -6.06 -9.39 -7.00
C PHE A 222 -4.73 -9.10 -6.27
N ALA A 223 -4.76 -8.29 -5.22
CA ALA A 223 -3.61 -8.04 -4.36
C ALA A 223 -3.12 -9.33 -3.68
N ALA A 224 -4.00 -10.33 -3.49
CA ALA A 224 -3.63 -11.62 -2.92
C ALA A 224 -2.54 -12.35 -3.73
N LEU A 225 -2.43 -12.09 -5.05
CA LEU A 225 -1.39 -12.66 -5.91
C LEU A 225 0.03 -12.25 -5.47
N SER A 226 0.19 -11.10 -4.82
CA SER A 226 1.48 -10.67 -4.28
C SER A 226 2.06 -11.63 -3.24
N PHE A 227 1.23 -12.42 -2.55
CA PHE A 227 1.70 -13.40 -1.57
C PHE A 227 2.48 -14.55 -2.19
N ILE A 228 2.33 -14.80 -3.49
CA ILE A 228 3.20 -15.73 -4.23
C ILE A 228 4.64 -15.19 -4.19
N LEU A 229 4.84 -13.89 -4.46
CA LEU A 229 6.16 -13.25 -4.42
C LEU A 229 6.73 -13.22 -2.99
N ILE A 230 5.88 -12.86 -2.02
CA ILE A 230 6.27 -12.81 -0.60
C ILE A 230 6.61 -14.21 -0.07
N TRP A 231 5.97 -15.27 -0.56
CA TRP A 231 6.29 -16.65 -0.20
C TRP A 231 7.74 -17.01 -0.51
N PHE A 232 8.27 -16.55 -1.65
CA PHE A 232 9.67 -16.76 -2.05
C PHE A 232 10.66 -15.82 -1.37
N TYR A 233 10.20 -14.96 -0.45
CA TYR A 233 11.08 -14.08 0.31
C TYR A 233 12.05 -14.86 1.22
N ASN A 234 13.33 -14.53 1.11
CA ASN A 234 14.44 -15.23 1.80
C ASN A 234 14.93 -14.54 3.08
N GLY A 235 14.35 -13.39 3.47
CA GLY A 235 14.71 -12.66 4.68
C GLY A 235 15.96 -11.77 4.57
N THR A 236 16.59 -11.70 3.39
CA THR A 236 17.82 -10.92 3.19
C THR A 236 17.52 -9.54 2.58
N ARG A 237 18.35 -8.54 2.92
CA ARG A 237 18.13 -7.15 2.50
C ARG A 237 18.41 -6.92 1.01
N GLY A 238 19.41 -7.59 0.44
CA GLY A 238 19.92 -7.31 -0.91
C GLY A 238 20.56 -5.92 -1.06
N ARG A 239 21.19 -5.67 -2.21
CA ARG A 239 21.76 -4.35 -2.57
C ARG A 239 20.63 -3.42 -2.99
N GLN A 240 20.48 -2.30 -2.30
CA GLN A 240 19.41 -1.34 -2.56
C GLN A 240 19.87 0.10 -2.28
N ASN A 241 19.49 1.04 -3.14
CA ASN A 241 19.72 2.46 -2.91
C ASN A 241 18.58 3.04 -2.07
N LYS A 242 18.88 3.40 -0.83
CA LYS A 242 17.89 3.96 0.11
C LYS A 242 17.18 5.20 -0.46
N TYR A 243 17.92 6.12 -1.09
CA TYR A 243 17.37 7.39 -1.55
C TYR A 243 16.41 7.20 -2.73
N PHE A 244 16.72 6.28 -3.64
CA PHE A 244 15.83 5.96 -4.76
C PHE A 244 14.42 5.59 -4.28
N PHE A 245 14.29 4.63 -3.35
CA PHE A 245 12.96 4.21 -2.88
C PHE A 245 12.19 5.30 -2.13
N TYR A 246 12.90 6.23 -1.49
CA TYR A 246 12.26 7.34 -0.79
C TYR A 246 11.76 8.42 -1.75
N PHE A 247 12.58 8.80 -2.73
CA PHE A 247 12.21 9.86 -3.69
C PHE A 247 11.32 9.36 -4.81
N PHE A 248 11.32 8.05 -5.11
CA PHE A 248 10.53 7.48 -6.19
C PHE A 248 9.07 7.88 -6.09
N TYR A 249 8.44 7.75 -4.91
CA TYR A 249 7.01 8.02 -4.75
C TYR A 249 6.62 9.46 -5.11
N PRO A 250 7.13 10.51 -4.44
CA PRO A 250 6.81 11.88 -4.83
C PRO A 250 7.22 12.20 -6.27
N ALA A 251 8.39 11.73 -6.72
CA ALA A 251 8.90 12.06 -8.06
C ALA A 251 8.03 11.53 -9.20
N HIS A 252 7.55 10.28 -9.11
CA HIS A 252 6.73 9.73 -10.19
C HIS A 252 5.31 10.33 -10.19
N LEU A 253 4.75 10.68 -9.03
CA LEU A 253 3.46 11.40 -8.97
C LEU A 253 3.55 12.75 -9.68
N LEU A 254 4.62 13.52 -9.40
CA LEU A 254 4.88 14.77 -10.11
C LEU A 254 5.03 14.55 -11.62
N LEU A 255 5.79 13.53 -12.03
CA LEU A 255 5.97 13.19 -13.44
C LEU A 255 4.63 12.88 -14.12
N LEU A 256 3.78 12.06 -13.50
CA LEU A 256 2.46 11.72 -14.04
C LEU A 256 1.56 12.95 -14.16
N TRP A 257 1.58 13.84 -13.17
CA TRP A 257 0.85 15.10 -13.24
C TRP A 257 1.34 15.99 -14.39
N LEU A 258 2.66 16.13 -14.58
CA LEU A 258 3.23 16.89 -15.70
C LEU A 258 2.82 16.31 -17.06
N VAL A 259 2.75 14.98 -17.17
CA VAL A 259 2.21 14.31 -18.37
C VAL A 259 0.73 14.67 -18.58
N CYS A 260 -0.09 14.66 -17.53
CA CYS A 260 -1.49 15.10 -17.62
C CYS A 260 -1.62 16.57 -18.05
N VAL A 261 -0.72 17.45 -17.60
CA VAL A 261 -0.69 18.85 -18.03
C VAL A 261 -0.34 18.93 -19.52
N ALA A 262 0.69 18.23 -19.97
CA ALA A 262 1.09 18.19 -21.38
C ALA A 262 -0.01 17.64 -22.30
N MET A 263 -0.81 16.69 -21.80
CA MET A 263 -1.96 16.11 -22.52
C MET A 263 -3.23 16.98 -22.45
N GLY A 264 -3.21 18.08 -21.68
CA GLY A 264 -4.37 18.96 -21.48
C GLY A 264 -5.50 18.32 -20.66
N ILE A 265 -5.21 17.32 -19.84
CA ILE A 265 -6.21 16.58 -19.03
C ILE A 265 -6.08 16.82 -17.52
N ALA A 266 -5.09 17.60 -17.07
CA ALA A 266 -4.84 17.84 -15.65
C ALA A 266 -6.01 18.50 -14.89
N GLY A 267 -6.88 19.25 -15.59
CA GLY A 267 -8.07 19.88 -15.01
C GLY A 267 -9.21 18.89 -14.72
N ILE A 268 -9.15 17.66 -15.23
CA ILE A 268 -10.13 16.61 -14.95
C ILE A 268 -9.71 15.94 -13.64
N PRO A 269 -10.52 15.92 -12.57
CA PRO A 269 -10.20 15.16 -11.38
C PRO A 269 -10.30 13.66 -11.67
N ALA A 270 -9.33 12.87 -11.22
CA ALA A 270 -9.32 11.41 -11.35
C ALA A 270 -9.93 10.68 -10.13
N ILE A 271 -10.46 11.45 -9.19
CA ILE A 271 -11.10 11.02 -7.94
C ILE A 271 -12.37 11.82 -7.70
#